data_AF-A0AAW0HZN8-F1
#
_entry.id   AF-A0AAW0HZN8-F1
#
_cell.length_a   1.000
_cell.length_b   1.000
_cell.length_c   1.000
_cell.angle_alpha   90.00
_cell.angle_beta   90.00
_cell.angle_gamma   90.00
#
_symmetry.space_group_name_H-M   'P 1'
#
loop_
_entity.id
_entity.type
_entity.pdbx_description
1 polymer ?
#
loop_
_entity_poly.entity_id
_entity_poly.type
_entity_poly.pdbx_seq_one_letter_code
_entity_poly.pdbx_strand_id
1 'polypeptide(L)'
;IYRTERDKGTLYELTFKGDHNHEFQRLVLFRPFGPIMKVKKEKLNMANTLINVIVPLARRVDKFRHFMQNFREMCIQQDGRVHLTVVYFGKEEMNEVKGILENTSKAANFRNFTFIQLNGEFSRGKGLDVGARFWKGSNVLLFFCDVDIYFTSEFLNTCRLNTQPGKKVFYPVLFSQYNPGVIYGHHDAVPPLEQQLVSNGPADARVRLFNVAHYRGT
;
A
#
# COMPACT_ATOMS: atom_id res chain seq x y z
N ILE A 1 7.47 19.76 34.17
CA ILE A 1 6.83 19.58 32.83
C ILE A 1 7.94 19.33 31.83
N TYR A 2 7.77 18.42 30.86
CA TYR A 2 8.74 18.26 29.78
C TYR A 2 8.07 18.44 28.42
N ARG A 3 8.81 19.04 27.48
CA ARG A 3 8.36 19.27 26.10
C ARG A 3 9.46 18.84 25.16
N THR A 4 9.15 17.95 24.23
CA THR A 4 10.10 17.50 23.21
C THR A 4 9.90 18.30 21.93
N GLU A 5 10.96 18.96 21.46
CA GLU A 5 11.04 19.57 20.13
C GLU A 5 11.69 18.56 19.19
N ARG A 6 10.92 18.07 18.18
CA ARG A 6 11.26 16.89 17.36
C ARG A 6 12.63 16.94 16.68
N ASP A 7 13.14 18.13 16.40
CA ASP A 7 14.37 18.40 15.65
C ASP A 7 15.50 18.98 16.50
N LYS A 8 15.21 19.39 17.74
CA LYS A 8 16.18 20.13 18.56
C LYS A 8 16.55 19.44 19.86
N GLY A 9 15.61 18.77 20.52
CA GLY A 9 15.88 18.10 21.81
C GLY A 9 14.70 18.14 22.78
N THR A 10 15.00 17.96 24.06
CA THR A 10 13.99 17.94 25.13
C THR A 10 14.21 19.09 26.10
N LEU A 11 13.14 19.86 26.33
CA LEU A 11 13.05 20.88 27.37
C LEU A 11 12.49 20.26 28.66
N TYR A 12 13.15 20.52 29.78
CA TYR A 12 12.70 20.16 31.12
C TYR A 12 12.45 21.44 31.91
N GLU A 13 11.24 21.59 32.43
CA GLU A 13 10.86 22.65 33.34
C GLU A 13 10.61 22.01 34.71
N LEU A 14 11.47 22.36 35.68
CA LEU A 14 11.45 21.87 37.05
C LEU A 14 11.13 23.06 37.97
N THR A 15 10.13 22.90 38.83
CA THR A 15 9.74 23.92 39.80
C THR A 15 9.93 23.36 41.20
N PHE A 16 10.69 24.07 42.03
CA PHE A 16 11.02 23.73 43.40
C PHE A 16 10.43 24.79 44.33
N LYS A 17 10.15 24.42 45.58
CA LYS A 17 9.82 25.38 46.63
C LYS A 17 11.12 26.04 47.11
N GLY A 18 11.12 27.36 47.28
CA GLY A 18 12.23 28.12 47.83
C GLY A 18 12.29 28.07 49.36
N ASP A 19 13.26 28.79 49.93
CA ASP A 19 13.54 28.81 51.37
C ASP A 19 12.48 29.57 52.17
N HIS A 20 11.74 30.49 51.51
CA HIS A 20 10.70 31.29 52.13
C HIS A 20 9.28 30.87 51.75
N ASN A 21 8.31 31.30 52.57
CA ASN A 21 6.91 31.01 52.33
C ASN A 21 6.45 31.71 51.04
N HIS A 22 5.78 30.96 50.16
CA HIS A 22 5.39 31.39 48.80
C HIS A 22 6.53 31.69 47.82
N GLU A 23 7.75 31.26 48.13
CA GLU A 23 8.86 31.33 47.18
C GLU A 23 8.95 30.04 46.36
N PHE A 24 9.19 30.17 45.05
CA PHE A 24 9.38 29.04 44.15
C PHE A 24 10.53 29.32 43.20
N GLN A 25 11.40 28.33 43.01
CA GLN A 25 12.48 28.37 42.04
C GLN A 25 12.09 27.55 40.82
N ARG A 26 12.19 28.15 39.63
CA ARG A 26 12.00 27.45 38.37
C ARG A 26 13.33 27.28 37.64
N LEU A 27 13.66 26.05 37.29
CA LEU A 27 14.80 25.68 36.47
C LEU A 27 14.32 25.19 35.10
N VAL A 28 14.87 25.76 34.03
CA VAL A 28 14.61 25.35 32.64
C VAL A 28 15.89 24.77 32.06
N LEU A 29 15.88 23.49 31.73
CA LEU A 29 17.00 22.76 31.14
C LEU A 29 16.65 22.35 29.72
N PHE A 30 17.61 22.44 28.80
CA PHE A 30 17.46 21.94 27.44
C PHE A 30 18.52 20.87 27.15
N ARG A 31 18.08 19.66 26.82
CA ARG A 31 18.95 18.57 26.36
C ARG A 31 18.88 18.52 24.83
N PRO A 32 19.86 19.07 24.09
CA PRO A 32 19.84 19.02 22.64
C PRO A 32 19.97 17.58 22.14
N PHE A 33 19.35 17.27 20.99
CA PHE A 33 19.75 16.09 20.24
C PHE A 33 21.18 16.27 19.72
N GLY A 34 21.92 15.17 19.58
CA GLY A 34 23.22 15.21 18.92
C GLY A 34 23.09 15.73 17.47
N PRO A 35 24.20 16.20 16.86
CA PRO A 35 24.15 16.67 15.48
C PRO A 35 23.60 15.59 14.55
N ILE A 36 22.78 15.99 13.57
CA ILE A 36 22.24 15.06 12.58
C ILE A 36 23.40 14.38 11.86
N MET A 37 23.53 13.07 12.05
CA MET A 37 24.54 12.27 11.38
C MET A 37 23.95 11.65 10.11
N LYS A 38 24.54 11.99 8.97
CA LYS A 38 24.19 11.37 7.69
C LYS A 38 24.78 9.97 7.62
N VAL A 39 23.97 8.96 7.95
CA VAL A 39 24.40 7.54 7.92
C VAL A 39 24.48 7.00 6.49
N LYS A 40 23.60 7.45 5.59
CA LYS A 40 23.55 6.94 4.20
C LYS A 40 22.87 7.95 3.28
N LYS A 41 23.32 8.04 2.02
CA LYS A 41 22.62 8.76 0.94
C LYS A 41 22.68 7.93 -0.32
N GLU A 42 21.52 7.46 -0.76
CA GLU A 42 21.37 6.63 -1.96
C GLU A 42 20.40 7.31 -2.92
N LYS A 43 20.73 7.24 -4.21
CA LYS A 43 19.78 7.60 -5.28
C LYS A 43 19.12 6.31 -5.74
N LEU A 44 17.89 6.08 -5.28
CA LEU A 44 17.12 4.90 -5.66
C LEU A 44 16.49 5.13 -7.03
N ASN A 45 16.79 4.27 -8.01
CA ASN A 45 16.15 4.30 -9.32
C ASN A 45 15.17 3.11 -9.42
N MET A 46 13.88 3.41 -9.38
CA MET A 46 12.81 2.43 -9.48
C MET A 46 12.08 2.48 -10.83
N ALA A 47 12.61 3.23 -11.81
CA ALA A 47 11.94 3.48 -13.10
C ALA A 47 11.56 2.19 -13.83
N ASN A 48 12.42 1.16 -13.79
CA ASN A 48 12.20 -0.09 -14.52
C ASN A 48 11.60 -1.22 -13.66
N THR A 49 11.15 -0.91 -12.44
CA THR A 49 10.57 -1.93 -11.54
C THR A 49 9.11 -2.13 -11.87
N LEU A 50 8.80 -3.24 -12.56
CA LEU A 50 7.44 -3.64 -12.88
C LEU A 50 6.75 -4.23 -11.64
N ILE A 51 5.46 -3.93 -11.47
CA ILE A 51 4.61 -4.58 -10.47
C ILE A 51 3.62 -5.50 -11.19
N ASN A 52 3.63 -6.79 -10.87
CA ASN A 52 2.59 -7.72 -11.29
C ASN A 52 1.55 -7.86 -10.18
N VAL A 53 0.35 -7.32 -10.42
CA VAL A 53 -0.80 -7.42 -9.53
C VAL A 53 -1.48 -8.76 -9.78
N ILE A 54 -1.43 -9.66 -8.80
CA ILE A 54 -2.00 -11.01 -8.90
C ILE A 54 -3.32 -11.04 -8.13
N VAL A 55 -4.42 -11.25 -8.86
CA VAL A 55 -5.79 -11.24 -8.33
C VAL A 55 -6.45 -12.60 -8.49
N PRO A 56 -6.59 -13.40 -7.42
CA PRO A 56 -7.42 -14.58 -7.44
C PRO A 56 -8.90 -14.19 -7.40
N LEU A 57 -9.71 -14.78 -8.28
CA LEU A 57 -11.10 -14.38 -8.49
C LEU A 57 -12.04 -15.58 -8.69
N ALA A 58 -13.23 -15.51 -8.10
CA ALA A 58 -14.36 -16.40 -8.38
C ALA A 58 -15.69 -15.69 -8.07
N ARG A 59 -16.69 -15.79 -8.96
CA ARG A 59 -18.08 -15.34 -8.73
C ARG A 59 -18.21 -13.95 -8.09
N ARG A 60 -17.41 -12.99 -8.58
CA ARG A 60 -17.29 -11.63 -8.01
C ARG A 60 -17.12 -10.58 -9.12
N VAL A 61 -17.84 -10.74 -10.24
CA VAL A 61 -17.73 -9.82 -11.38
C VAL A 61 -17.97 -8.36 -10.98
N ASP A 62 -18.94 -8.08 -10.11
CA ASP A 62 -19.21 -6.69 -9.69
C ASP A 62 -18.02 -6.05 -8.99
N LYS A 63 -17.39 -6.78 -8.06
CA LYS A 63 -16.16 -6.32 -7.40
C LYS A 63 -15.03 -6.17 -8.41
N PHE A 64 -14.91 -7.10 -9.36
CA PHE A 64 -13.92 -7.03 -10.41
C PHE A 64 -14.11 -5.81 -11.31
N ARG A 65 -15.35 -5.40 -11.60
CA ARG A 65 -15.63 -4.18 -12.36
C ARG A 65 -15.12 -2.93 -11.65
N HIS A 66 -15.36 -2.83 -10.34
CA HIS A 66 -14.82 -1.72 -9.53
C HIS A 66 -13.30 -1.75 -9.44
N PHE A 67 -12.71 -2.92 -9.22
CA PHE A 67 -11.26 -3.10 -9.25
C PHE A 67 -10.67 -2.63 -10.58
N MET A 68 -11.27 -3.04 -11.70
CA MET A 68 -10.79 -2.65 -13.03
C MET A 68 -10.96 -1.16 -13.31
N GLN A 69 -11.94 -0.48 -12.71
CA GLN A 69 -12.03 0.98 -12.75
C GLN A 69 -10.81 1.61 -12.08
N ASN A 70 -10.52 1.22 -10.83
CA ASN A 70 -9.36 1.72 -10.09
C ASN A 70 -8.03 1.36 -10.78
N PHE A 71 -7.91 0.14 -11.32
CA PHE A 71 -6.73 -0.30 -12.06
C PHE A 71 -6.49 0.57 -13.30
N ARG A 72 -7.53 0.92 -14.07
CA ARG A 72 -7.38 1.80 -15.24
C ARG A 72 -6.84 3.18 -14.86
N GLU A 73 -7.42 3.80 -13.84
CA GLU A 73 -7.05 5.14 -13.41
C GLU A 73 -5.66 5.17 -12.78
N MET A 74 -5.40 4.29 -11.80
CA MET A 74 -4.20 4.38 -10.98
C MET A 74 -3.01 3.63 -11.56
N CYS A 75 -3.25 2.51 -12.25
CA CYS A 75 -2.18 1.67 -12.78
C CYS A 75 -1.85 2.01 -14.23
N ILE A 76 -2.86 2.10 -15.11
CA ILE A 76 -2.63 2.28 -16.54
C ILE A 76 -2.34 3.76 -16.85
N GLN A 77 -3.18 4.68 -16.38
CA GLN A 77 -3.07 6.10 -16.73
C GLN A 77 -1.96 6.82 -15.94
N GLN A 78 -1.79 6.51 -14.65
CA GLN A 78 -0.83 7.23 -13.80
C GLN A 78 0.54 6.56 -13.67
N ASP A 79 0.63 5.24 -13.47
CA ASP A 79 1.91 4.57 -13.23
C ASP A 79 2.55 3.97 -14.49
N GLY A 80 1.77 3.30 -15.33
CA GLY A 80 2.18 2.72 -16.61
C GLY A 80 3.09 1.48 -16.52
N ARG A 81 3.56 1.09 -15.33
CA ARG A 81 4.57 0.03 -15.14
C ARG A 81 4.00 -1.11 -14.30
N VAL A 82 2.88 -1.62 -14.79
CA VAL A 82 2.10 -2.66 -14.16
C VAL A 82 1.80 -3.80 -15.13
N HIS A 83 1.63 -4.97 -14.56
CA HIS A 83 1.04 -6.14 -15.20
C HIS A 83 -0.10 -6.65 -14.33
N LEU A 84 -1.18 -7.14 -14.93
CA LEU A 84 -2.30 -7.72 -14.20
C LEU A 84 -2.40 -9.22 -14.46
N THR A 85 -2.28 -10.05 -13.43
CA THR A 85 -2.53 -11.49 -13.51
C THR A 85 -3.84 -11.83 -12.81
N VAL A 86 -4.87 -12.19 -13.58
CA VAL A 86 -6.15 -12.67 -13.03
C VAL A 86 -6.14 -14.19 -13.00
N VAL A 87 -6.29 -14.77 -11.81
CA VAL A 87 -6.40 -16.21 -11.61
C VAL A 87 -7.85 -16.56 -11.30
N TYR A 88 -8.58 -17.01 -12.32
CA TYR A 88 -10.01 -17.25 -12.26
C TYR A 88 -10.33 -18.70 -11.92
N PHE A 89 -11.19 -18.91 -10.92
CA PHE A 89 -11.66 -20.24 -10.52
C PHE A 89 -13.08 -20.51 -11.04
N GLY A 90 -13.25 -21.66 -11.69
CA GLY A 90 -14.54 -22.11 -12.21
C GLY A 90 -14.83 -21.63 -13.63
N LYS A 91 -16.12 -21.68 -14.00
CA LYS A 91 -16.61 -21.34 -15.35
C LYS A 91 -17.74 -20.30 -15.34
N GLU A 92 -18.45 -20.16 -14.23
CA GLU A 92 -19.51 -19.14 -14.12
C GLU A 92 -18.90 -17.76 -14.35
N GLU A 93 -19.62 -16.83 -14.97
CA GLU A 93 -19.22 -15.42 -15.16
C GLU A 93 -17.87 -15.19 -15.88
N MET A 94 -17.17 -16.24 -16.33
CA MET A 94 -15.84 -16.13 -16.92
C MET A 94 -15.82 -15.23 -18.16
N ASN A 95 -16.84 -15.35 -19.00
CA ASN A 95 -16.96 -14.56 -20.23
C ASN A 95 -17.12 -13.06 -19.91
N GLU A 96 -17.79 -12.72 -18.81
CA GLU A 96 -17.93 -11.33 -18.38
C GLU A 96 -16.60 -10.77 -17.87
N VAL A 97 -15.85 -11.54 -17.07
CA VAL A 97 -14.51 -11.15 -16.62
C VAL A 97 -13.57 -10.93 -17.81
N LYS A 98 -13.58 -11.85 -18.78
CA LYS A 98 -12.82 -11.70 -20.04
C LYS A 98 -13.26 -10.47 -20.82
N GLY A 99 -14.57 -10.24 -20.95
CA GLY A 99 -15.11 -9.06 -21.60
C GLY A 99 -14.66 -7.75 -20.94
N ILE A 100 -14.60 -7.68 -19.61
CA ILE A 100 -14.07 -6.52 -18.88
C ILE A 100 -12.58 -6.29 -19.19
N LEU A 101 -11.78 -7.35 -19.24
CA LEU A 101 -10.36 -7.28 -19.60
C LEU A 101 -10.18 -6.81 -21.06
N GLU A 102 -10.92 -7.38 -22.00
CA GLU A 102 -10.88 -7.00 -23.42
C GLU A 102 -11.32 -5.56 -23.65
N ASN A 103 -12.38 -5.11 -22.98
CA ASN A 103 -12.83 -3.72 -23.03
C ASN A 103 -11.76 -2.77 -22.51
N THR A 104 -11.09 -3.12 -21.41
CA THR A 104 -9.98 -2.35 -20.87
C THR A 104 -8.80 -2.32 -21.85
N SER A 105 -8.48 -3.47 -22.46
CA SER A 105 -7.40 -3.57 -23.44
C SER A 105 -7.63 -2.68 -24.65
N LYS A 106 -8.84 -2.67 -25.20
CA LYS A 106 -9.23 -1.83 -26.34
C LYS A 106 -9.25 -0.34 -25.98
N ALA A 107 -9.89 0.02 -24.85
CA ALA A 107 -10.08 1.41 -24.46
C ALA A 107 -8.78 2.11 -24.06
N ALA A 108 -7.83 1.38 -23.45
CA ALA A 108 -6.59 1.95 -22.93
C ALA A 108 -5.33 1.50 -23.68
N ASN A 109 -5.47 0.76 -24.79
CA ASN A 109 -4.39 0.08 -25.52
C ASN A 109 -3.44 -0.72 -24.60
N PHE A 110 -4.00 -1.32 -23.55
CA PHE A 110 -3.25 -2.01 -22.51
C PHE A 110 -3.19 -3.51 -22.80
N ARG A 111 -1.98 -4.07 -22.89
CA ARG A 111 -1.76 -5.49 -23.23
C ARG A 111 -1.06 -6.30 -22.14
N ASN A 112 -0.67 -5.66 -21.04
CA ASN A 112 0.09 -6.29 -19.96
C ASN A 112 -0.85 -6.97 -18.96
N PHE A 113 -1.61 -7.96 -19.44
CA PHE A 113 -2.42 -8.81 -18.57
C PHE A 113 -2.26 -10.29 -18.90
N THR A 114 -2.59 -11.13 -17.93
CA THR A 114 -2.59 -12.58 -18.04
C THR A 114 -3.85 -13.10 -17.37
N PHE A 115 -4.57 -13.96 -18.07
CA PHE A 115 -5.75 -14.63 -17.53
C PHE A 115 -5.47 -16.13 -17.40
N ILE A 116 -5.54 -16.66 -16.19
CA ILE A 116 -5.31 -18.07 -15.87
C ILE A 116 -6.62 -18.66 -15.37
N GLN A 117 -7.14 -19.66 -16.05
CA GLN A 117 -8.33 -20.38 -15.58
C GLN A 117 -7.92 -21.63 -14.81
N LEU A 118 -8.51 -21.81 -13.63
CA LEU A 118 -8.37 -22.99 -12.80
C LEU A 118 -9.73 -23.69 -12.63
N ASN A 119 -9.72 -25.01 -12.74
CA ASN A 119 -10.87 -25.84 -12.40
C ASN A 119 -10.88 -26.13 -10.89
N GLY A 120 -12.06 -26.05 -10.28
CA GLY A 120 -12.28 -26.34 -8.86
C GLY A 120 -12.74 -25.12 -8.05
N GLU A 121 -12.93 -25.33 -6.76
CA GLU A 121 -13.37 -24.28 -5.84
C GLU A 121 -12.29 -23.20 -5.63
N PHE A 122 -12.77 -22.00 -5.29
CA PHE A 122 -11.90 -20.86 -5.02
C PHE A 122 -10.99 -21.13 -3.83
N SER A 123 -9.68 -20.93 -4.04
CA SER A 123 -8.69 -20.92 -2.96
C SER A 123 -7.72 -19.77 -3.18
N ARG A 124 -7.73 -18.79 -2.26
CA ARG A 124 -6.84 -17.62 -2.32
C ARG A 124 -5.38 -18.06 -2.40
N GLY A 125 -4.93 -18.92 -1.48
CA GLY A 125 -3.54 -19.37 -1.42
C GLY A 125 -3.09 -20.06 -2.71
N LYS A 126 -3.93 -20.96 -3.26
CA LYS A 126 -3.65 -21.63 -4.54
C LYS A 126 -3.61 -20.64 -5.70
N GLY A 127 -4.53 -19.68 -5.73
CA GLY A 127 -4.59 -18.68 -6.79
C GLY A 127 -3.36 -17.77 -6.80
N LEU A 128 -2.93 -17.32 -5.62
CA LEU A 128 -1.71 -16.52 -5.46
C LEU A 128 -0.44 -17.30 -5.85
N ASP A 129 -0.30 -18.55 -5.41
CA ASP A 129 0.86 -19.40 -5.77
C ASP A 129 0.93 -19.66 -7.28
N VAL A 130 -0.20 -20.04 -7.91
CA VAL A 130 -0.26 -20.25 -9.35
C VAL A 130 0.07 -18.96 -10.11
N GLY A 131 -0.52 -17.83 -9.70
CA GLY A 131 -0.25 -16.54 -10.33
C GLY A 131 1.21 -16.12 -10.22
N ALA A 132 1.84 -16.38 -9.07
CA ALA A 132 3.26 -16.11 -8.85
C ALA A 132 4.16 -16.98 -9.76
N ARG A 133 3.88 -18.28 -9.83
CA ARG A 133 4.66 -19.24 -10.65
C ARG A 133 4.48 -19.07 -12.14
N PHE A 134 3.35 -18.50 -12.56
CA PHE A 134 3.08 -18.24 -13.96
C PHE A 134 3.99 -17.14 -14.53
N TRP A 135 4.39 -16.18 -13.70
CA TRP A 135 5.31 -15.13 -14.12
C TRP A 135 6.68 -15.71 -14.49
N LYS A 136 7.13 -15.46 -15.73
CA LYS A 136 8.43 -15.92 -16.25
C LYS A 136 9.46 -14.81 -16.42
N GLY A 137 9.07 -13.55 -16.24
CA GLY A 137 10.00 -12.43 -16.33
C GLY A 137 10.92 -12.33 -15.11
N SER A 138 12.01 -11.59 -15.26
CA SER A 138 12.88 -11.20 -14.16
C SER A 138 12.53 -9.80 -13.63
N ASN A 139 12.96 -9.48 -12.41
CA ASN A 139 12.88 -8.12 -11.84
C ASN A 139 11.46 -7.56 -11.73
N VAL A 140 10.56 -8.35 -11.14
CA VAL A 140 9.17 -7.96 -10.88
C VAL A 140 8.91 -7.91 -9.38
N LEU A 141 8.04 -7.00 -8.97
CA LEU A 141 7.38 -7.07 -7.68
C LEU A 141 6.04 -7.79 -7.83
N LEU A 142 5.87 -8.88 -7.12
CA LEU A 142 4.59 -9.58 -7.05
C LEU A 142 3.75 -8.89 -5.99
N PHE A 143 2.69 -8.21 -6.43
CA PHE A 143 1.68 -7.67 -5.54
C PHE A 143 0.51 -8.64 -5.49
N PHE A 144 0.50 -9.49 -4.48
CA PHE A 144 -0.68 -10.29 -4.16
C PHE A 144 -1.81 -9.34 -3.75
N CYS A 145 -2.97 -9.42 -4.39
CA CYS A 145 -4.05 -8.44 -4.21
C CYS A 145 -5.41 -9.14 -4.32
N ASP A 146 -6.35 -8.82 -3.42
CA ASP A 146 -7.73 -9.29 -3.53
C ASP A 146 -8.53 -8.30 -4.40
N VAL A 147 -9.63 -8.78 -4.99
CA VAL A 147 -10.46 -7.98 -5.89
C VAL A 147 -11.23 -6.84 -5.20
N ASP A 148 -11.35 -6.84 -3.88
CA ASP A 148 -12.03 -5.81 -3.08
C ASP A 148 -11.09 -4.69 -2.57
N ILE A 149 -9.84 -4.71 -3.02
CA ILE A 149 -8.81 -3.72 -2.69
C ILE A 149 -8.91 -2.53 -3.63
N TYR A 150 -8.68 -1.34 -3.08
CA TYR A 150 -8.56 -0.09 -3.82
C TYR A 150 -7.20 0.51 -3.49
N PHE A 151 -6.43 1.00 -4.45
CA PHE A 151 -5.10 1.54 -4.19
C PHE A 151 -4.76 2.70 -5.13
N THR A 152 -3.69 3.42 -4.83
CA THR A 152 -3.24 4.60 -5.58
C THR A 152 -1.90 4.35 -6.28
N SER A 153 -1.55 5.22 -7.24
CA SER A 153 -0.23 5.20 -7.88
C SER A 153 0.91 5.47 -6.88
N GLU A 154 0.68 6.29 -5.87
CA GLU A 154 1.64 6.57 -4.79
C GLU A 154 1.90 5.32 -3.93
N PHE A 155 0.85 4.53 -3.66
CA PHE A 155 1.03 3.25 -2.99
C PHE A 155 1.95 2.31 -3.78
N LEU A 156 1.77 2.21 -5.11
CA LEU A 156 2.65 1.42 -5.97
C LEU A 156 4.12 1.88 -5.88
N ASN A 157 4.36 3.18 -5.76
CA ASN A 157 5.71 3.71 -5.53
C ASN A 157 6.25 3.32 -4.15
N THR A 158 5.41 3.37 -3.12
CA THR A 158 5.75 2.91 -1.77
C THR A 158 6.17 1.44 -1.77
N CYS A 159 5.45 0.58 -2.50
CA CYS A 159 5.81 -0.82 -2.70
C CYS A 159 7.20 -0.99 -3.31
N ARG A 160 7.55 -0.18 -4.33
CA ARG A 160 8.87 -0.22 -4.97
C ARG A 160 9.99 0.21 -4.04
N LEU A 161 9.76 1.26 -3.27
CA LEU A 161 10.75 1.80 -2.34
C LEU A 161 10.98 0.89 -1.12
N ASN A 162 9.95 0.13 -0.71
CA ASN A 162 10.01 -0.68 0.50
C ASN A 162 10.23 -2.17 0.26
N THR A 163 10.41 -2.60 -0.98
CA THR A 163 10.70 -4.01 -1.30
C THR A 163 12.12 -4.14 -1.85
N GLN A 164 12.86 -5.13 -1.35
CA GLN A 164 14.21 -5.42 -1.79
C GLN A 164 14.42 -6.93 -1.95
N PRO A 165 14.86 -7.41 -3.14
CA PRO A 165 15.08 -8.82 -3.38
C PRO A 165 16.00 -9.48 -2.35
N GLY A 166 15.53 -10.61 -1.80
CA GLY A 166 16.26 -11.42 -0.81
C GLY A 166 16.52 -10.73 0.53
N LYS A 167 15.98 -9.54 0.75
CA LYS A 167 16.28 -8.72 1.94
C LYS A 167 15.03 -8.23 2.66
N LYS A 168 14.09 -7.66 1.92
CA LYS A 168 12.91 -7.00 2.50
C LYS A 168 11.69 -7.27 1.64
N VAL A 169 10.63 -7.72 2.29
CA VAL A 169 9.28 -7.73 1.74
C VAL A 169 8.48 -6.57 2.35
N PHE A 170 7.52 -6.04 1.59
CA PHE A 170 6.65 -4.98 2.10
C PHE A 170 5.27 -5.56 2.46
N TYR A 171 4.80 -5.22 3.67
CA TYR A 171 3.56 -5.74 4.24
C TYR A 171 2.70 -4.61 4.82
N PRO A 172 1.94 -3.91 3.96
CA PRO A 172 1.12 -2.78 4.37
C PRO A 172 -0.10 -3.21 5.21
N VAL A 173 -0.52 -2.32 6.13
CA VAL A 173 -1.71 -2.47 6.98
C VAL A 173 -2.84 -1.61 6.41
N LEU A 174 -4.07 -2.13 6.45
CA LEU A 174 -5.24 -1.49 5.86
C LEU A 174 -5.80 -0.36 6.70
N PHE A 175 -6.28 0.69 6.03
CA PHE A 175 -7.09 1.69 6.70
C PHE A 175 -8.49 1.21 7.12
N SER A 176 -9.14 0.31 6.37
CA SER A 176 -10.52 -0.15 6.67
C SER A 176 -10.66 -1.00 7.92
N GLN A 177 -9.56 -1.33 8.59
CA GLN A 177 -9.57 -2.00 9.89
C GLN A 177 -9.60 -0.99 11.05
N TYR A 178 -9.50 0.32 10.77
CA TYR A 178 -9.57 1.36 11.77
C TYR A 178 -10.96 1.99 11.82
N ASN A 179 -11.43 2.27 13.03
CA ASN A 179 -12.69 2.96 13.26
C ASN A 179 -12.56 4.42 12.77
N PRO A 180 -13.33 4.85 11.76
CA PRO A 180 -13.25 6.21 11.23
C PRO A 180 -13.50 7.29 12.29
N GLY A 181 -14.39 7.03 13.26
CA GLY A 181 -14.66 7.97 14.36
C GLY A 181 -13.47 8.17 15.31
N VAL A 182 -12.54 7.20 15.34
CA VAL A 182 -11.29 7.29 16.11
C VAL A 182 -10.20 7.97 15.29
N ILE A 183 -10.08 7.68 13.99
CA ILE A 183 -9.00 8.22 13.16
C ILE A 183 -9.25 9.66 12.71
N TYR A 184 -10.50 10.03 12.45
CA TYR A 184 -10.85 11.36 11.97
C TYR A 184 -11.23 12.34 13.08
N GLY A 185 -11.26 11.91 14.35
CA GLY A 185 -11.39 12.75 15.55
C GLY A 185 -12.42 13.90 15.47
N HIS A 186 -13.62 13.71 16.03
CA HIS A 186 -14.64 14.77 16.19
C HIS A 186 -15.01 15.55 14.90
N HIS A 187 -14.92 14.93 13.73
CA HIS A 187 -15.69 15.39 12.57
C HIS A 187 -17.05 14.70 12.57
N ASP A 188 -18.14 15.49 12.60
CA ASP A 188 -19.53 15.00 12.58
C ASP A 188 -19.90 14.19 11.33
N ALA A 189 -18.97 14.05 10.37
CA ALA A 189 -19.10 13.23 9.19
C ALA A 189 -17.79 12.54 8.83
N VAL A 190 -17.89 11.24 8.56
CA VAL A 190 -16.83 10.46 7.91
C VAL A 190 -16.66 10.99 6.49
N PRO A 191 -15.44 11.43 6.08
CA PRO A 191 -15.25 12.04 4.76
C PRO A 191 -15.59 11.05 3.63
N PRO A 192 -15.98 11.52 2.43
CA PRO A 192 -16.19 10.68 1.26
C PRO A 192 -14.97 9.79 0.97
N LEU A 193 -15.19 8.62 0.38
CA LEU A 193 -14.16 7.60 0.19
C LEU A 193 -12.93 8.19 -0.51
N GLU A 194 -13.13 9.02 -1.53
CA GLU A 194 -12.08 9.70 -2.30
C GLU A 194 -11.16 10.56 -1.43
N GLN A 195 -11.69 11.18 -0.36
CA GLN A 195 -10.92 12.02 0.56
C GLN A 195 -10.26 11.20 1.68
N GLN A 196 -10.85 10.08 2.07
CA GLN A 196 -10.21 9.12 2.98
C GLN A 196 -8.91 8.54 2.37
N LEU A 197 -8.89 8.39 1.06
CA LEU A 197 -7.79 7.83 0.26
C LEU A 197 -6.61 8.80 0.07
N VAL A 198 -6.79 10.10 0.34
CA VAL A 198 -5.85 11.20 0.03
C VAL A 198 -5.17 11.77 1.29
N SER A 199 -5.51 11.27 2.48
CA SER A 199 -4.93 11.76 3.74
C SER A 199 -3.41 11.50 3.76
N ASN A 200 -2.60 12.57 3.74
CA ASN A 200 -1.12 12.67 3.65
C ASN A 200 -0.31 11.95 4.78
N GLY A 201 -0.78 10.83 5.32
CA GLY A 201 -0.02 9.86 6.10
C GLY A 201 0.16 8.57 5.31
N PRO A 202 0.94 7.58 5.81
CA PRO A 202 1.09 6.29 5.13
C PRO A 202 -0.21 5.49 5.30
N ALA A 203 -1.26 5.87 4.57
CA ALA A 203 -2.60 5.31 4.69
C ALA A 203 -2.98 4.71 3.35
N ASP A 204 -2.47 3.50 3.17
CA ASP A 204 -2.77 2.63 2.06
C ASP A 204 -4.16 2.01 2.22
N ALA A 205 -4.90 2.06 1.12
CA ALA A 205 -6.32 1.81 1.08
C ALA A 205 -6.61 0.32 0.94
N ARG A 206 -7.45 -0.20 1.84
CA ARG A 206 -8.02 -1.57 1.82
C ARG A 206 -7.12 -2.63 1.23
N VAL A 207 -6.03 -2.96 1.91
CA VAL A 207 -5.17 -4.10 1.60
C VAL A 207 -5.72 -5.32 2.43
N ARG A 208 -5.05 -6.40 2.83
CA ARG A 208 -5.55 -7.64 3.48
C ARG A 208 -4.29 -8.47 3.54
N LEU A 209 -3.46 -8.28 4.57
CA LEU A 209 -2.25 -9.08 4.79
C LEU A 209 -1.55 -9.49 3.48
N PHE A 210 -1.02 -8.50 2.74
CA PHE A 210 -0.42 -8.76 1.44
C PHE A 210 1.09 -8.69 1.52
N ASN A 211 1.74 -9.63 0.84
CA ASN A 211 3.18 -9.65 0.71
C ASN A 211 3.52 -9.11 -0.68
N VAL A 212 4.26 -8.00 -0.73
CA VAL A 212 4.97 -7.60 -1.94
C VAL A 212 6.37 -8.19 -1.89
N ALA A 213 6.59 -9.18 -2.74
CA ALA A 213 7.86 -9.89 -2.85
C ALA A 213 8.51 -9.58 -4.19
N HIS A 214 9.82 -9.34 -4.19
CA HIS A 214 10.59 -9.27 -5.43
C HIS A 214 10.89 -10.69 -5.91
N TYR A 215 10.45 -11.01 -7.13
CA TYR A 215 10.71 -12.31 -7.76
C TYR A 215 11.90 -12.19 -8.72
N ARG A 216 12.94 -12.97 -8.42
CA ARG A 216 14.06 -13.23 -9.33
C ARG A 216 13.75 -14.55 -10.04
N GLY A 217 13.27 -14.47 -11.29
CA GLY A 217 13.20 -15.66 -12.13
C GLY A 217 14.58 -16.35 -12.17
N THR A 218 14.57 -17.67 -12.06
CA THR A 218 15.75 -18.53 -12.27
C THR A 218 16.09 -18.60 -13.74
#